data_AF-A0A329SWY0-F1
#
_entry.id   AF-A0A329SWY0-F1
#
_cell.length_a   1.000
_cell.length_b   1.000
_cell.length_c   1.000
_cell.angle_alpha   90.00
_cell.angle_beta   90.00
_cell.angle_gamma   90.00
#
_symmetry.space_group_name_H-M   'P 1'
#
loop_
_entity.id
_entity.type
_entity.pdbx_description
1 polymer ?
#
loop_
_entity_poly.entity_id
_entity_poly.type
_entity_poly.pdbx_seq_one_letter_code
_entity_poly.pdbx_strand_id
1 'polypeptide(L)'
;MEEAATKQHAHPNTVFHCLYGYYNLGYSKKDLAHVYNKSIKTIGNWIRVYESTGIYQRAVSRGDKKFTEAQRKWLFEYYQE
;
A
#
# COMPACT_ATOMS: atom_id res chain seq x y z
N MET A 1 20.53 10.43 17.50
CA MET A 1 19.17 10.34 16.93
C MET A 1 19.01 8.91 16.49
N GLU A 2 18.35 8.09 17.32
CA GLU A 2 18.09 6.69 17.01
C GLU A 2 17.15 6.64 15.79
N GLU A 3 17.67 6.19 14.65
CA GLU A 3 16.83 5.90 13.50
C GLU A 3 15.98 4.67 13.83
N ALA A 4 14.78 4.93 14.37
CA ALA A 4 13.78 3.90 14.50
C ALA A 4 13.56 3.30 13.12
N ALA A 5 14.03 2.07 12.92
CA ALA A 5 13.73 1.24 11.75
C ALA A 5 12.23 1.00 11.73
N THR A 6 11.48 1.97 11.24
CA THR A 6 10.06 1.84 10.97
C THR A 6 9.92 0.64 10.04
N LYS A 7 8.95 -0.25 10.29
CA LYS A 7 8.61 -1.40 9.44
C LYS A 7 8.11 -0.88 8.07
N GLN A 8 8.98 -0.24 7.31
CA GLN A 8 8.64 0.44 6.08
C GLN A 8 8.62 -0.60 4.97
N HIS A 9 7.43 -0.79 4.43
CA HIS A 9 7.25 -1.30 3.09
C HIS A 9 7.99 -0.41 2.07
N ALA A 10 8.19 -0.92 0.85
CA ALA A 10 8.94 -0.23 -0.18
C ALA A 10 8.53 1.26 -0.33
N HIS A 11 9.54 2.13 -0.39
CA HIS A 11 9.35 3.55 -0.58
C HIS A 11 8.70 3.81 -1.96
N PRO A 12 7.80 4.81 -2.11
CA PRO A 12 7.17 5.12 -3.39
C PRO A 12 8.16 5.27 -4.55
N ASN A 13 9.32 5.91 -4.32
CA ASN A 13 10.37 6.02 -5.35
C ASN A 13 10.87 4.66 -5.82
N THR A 14 11.04 3.68 -4.92
CA THR A 14 11.41 2.31 -5.31
C THR A 14 10.37 1.71 -6.25
N VAL A 15 9.09 1.99 -6.00
CA VAL A 15 8.01 1.53 -6.87
C VAL A 15 8.04 2.24 -8.22
N PHE A 16 8.25 3.55 -8.25
CA PHE A 16 8.36 4.30 -9.51
C PHE A 16 9.57 3.88 -10.34
N HIS A 17 10.73 3.64 -9.72
CA HIS A 17 11.88 3.08 -10.43
C HIS A 17 11.59 1.69 -11.01
N CYS A 18 10.87 0.85 -10.25
CA CYS A 18 10.45 -0.46 -10.75
C CYS A 18 9.49 -0.34 -11.93
N LEU A 19 8.53 0.58 -11.88
CA LEU A 19 7.57 0.83 -12.96
C LEU A 19 8.29 1.36 -14.21
N TYR A 20 9.24 2.27 -14.05
CA TYR A 20 10.09 2.74 -15.15
C TYR A 20 10.87 1.58 -15.78
N GLY A 21 11.45 0.70 -14.96
CA GLY A 21 12.12 -0.50 -15.46
C GLY A 21 11.22 -1.41 -16.28
N TYR A 22 9.95 -1.53 -15.90
CA TYR A 22 8.97 -2.34 -16.63
C TYR A 22 8.54 -1.70 -17.96
N TYR A 23 8.13 -0.42 -17.95
CA TYR A 23 7.52 0.22 -19.12
C TYR A 23 8.54 0.86 -20.07
N ASN A 24 9.65 1.41 -19.57
CA ASN A 24 10.61 2.15 -20.37
C ASN A 24 11.86 1.33 -20.72
N LEU A 25 12.25 0.37 -19.89
CA LEU A 25 13.44 -0.46 -20.09
C LEU A 25 13.11 -1.89 -20.55
N GLY A 26 11.83 -2.28 -20.53
CA GLY A 26 11.36 -3.59 -21.02
C GLY A 26 11.73 -4.78 -20.13
N TYR A 27 12.09 -4.55 -18.86
CA TYR A 27 12.41 -5.64 -17.94
C TYR A 27 11.19 -6.52 -17.64
N SER A 28 11.41 -7.83 -17.54
CA SER A 28 10.35 -8.74 -17.14
C SER A 28 10.04 -8.60 -15.64
N LYS A 29 8.85 -9.05 -15.22
CA LYS A 29 8.49 -9.09 -13.78
C LYS A 29 9.45 -9.96 -12.96
N LYS A 30 10.08 -10.97 -13.58
CA LYS A 30 11.05 -11.87 -12.95
C LYS A 30 12.37 -11.16 -12.69
N ASP A 31 12.84 -10.37 -13.66
CA ASP A 31 14.09 -9.60 -13.53
C ASP A 31 13.92 -8.51 -12.46
N LEU A 32 12.79 -7.80 -12.49
CA LEU A 32 12.47 -6.79 -11.47
C LEU A 32 12.32 -7.42 -10.07
N ALA A 33 11.72 -8.59 -9.97
CA ALA A 33 11.63 -9.31 -8.69
C ALA A 33 13.03 -9.63 -8.13
N HIS A 34 13.97 -10.01 -8.98
CA HIS A 34 15.36 -10.26 -8.61
C HIS A 34 16.07 -8.96 -8.19
N VAL A 35 16.02 -7.91 -9.02
CA VAL A 35 16.68 -6.61 -8.77
C VAL A 35 16.22 -5.96 -7.47
N TYR A 36 14.92 -5.97 -7.18
CA TYR A 36 14.36 -5.31 -6.01
C TYR A 36 14.28 -6.22 -4.76
N ASN A 37 14.71 -7.48 -4.88
CA ASN A 37 14.53 -8.52 -3.87
C ASN A 37 13.07 -8.54 -3.36
N LYS A 38 12.13 -8.74 -4.29
CA LYS A 38 10.69 -8.81 -4.03
C LYS A 38 10.11 -10.02 -4.73
N SER A 39 8.95 -10.48 -4.25
CA SER A 39 8.22 -11.52 -4.98
C SER A 39 7.66 -10.96 -6.30
N ILE A 40 7.57 -11.81 -7.32
CA ILE A 40 6.91 -11.48 -8.60
C ILE A 40 5.48 -10.96 -8.36
N LYS A 41 4.78 -11.53 -7.35
CA LYS A 41 3.44 -11.06 -6.93
C LYS A 41 3.45 -9.61 -6.46
N THR A 42 4.48 -9.18 -5.72
CA THR A 42 4.61 -7.79 -5.26
C THR A 42 4.81 -6.84 -6.44
N ILE A 43 5.72 -7.19 -7.36
CA ILE A 43 5.95 -6.44 -8.60
C ILE A 43 4.67 -6.35 -9.43
N GLY A 44 3.96 -7.47 -9.61
CA GLY A 44 2.68 -7.51 -10.31
C GLY A 44 1.61 -6.64 -9.65
N ASN A 45 1.57 -6.59 -8.32
CA ASN A 45 0.66 -5.69 -7.61
C ASN A 45 1.00 -4.22 -7.82
N TRP A 46 2.28 -3.84 -7.85
CA TRP A 46 2.69 -2.47 -8.14
C TRP A 46 2.26 -2.03 -9.54
N ILE A 47 2.50 -2.87 -10.54
CA ILE A 47 2.08 -2.66 -11.92
C ILE A 47 0.55 -2.51 -11.99
N ARG A 48 -0.19 -3.46 -11.42
CA ARG A 48 -1.67 -3.44 -11.43
C ARG A 48 -2.25 -2.18 -10.79
N VAL A 49 -1.70 -1.73 -9.65
CA VAL A 49 -2.17 -0.50 -8.98
C VAL A 49 -1.92 0.71 -9.86
N TYR A 50 -0.74 0.80 -10.48
CA TYR A 50 -0.40 1.86 -11.39
C TYR A 50 -1.32 1.88 -12.63
N GLU A 51 -1.57 0.73 -13.26
CA GLU A 51 -2.50 0.62 -14.40
C GLU A 51 -3.92 1.04 -14.04
N SER A 52 -4.39 0.73 -12.83
CA SER A 52 -5.73 1.08 -12.39
C SER A 52 -5.92 2.55 -11.98
N THR A 53 -4.87 3.23 -11.51
CA THR A 53 -5.01 4.56 -10.89
C THR A 53 -4.18 5.65 -11.58
N GLY A 54 -3.28 5.29 -12.50
CA GLY A 54 -2.33 6.20 -13.14
C GLY A 54 -1.21 6.70 -12.21
N ILE A 55 -1.25 6.36 -10.93
CA ILE A 55 -0.26 6.75 -9.92
C ILE A 55 0.04 5.55 -9.02
N TYR A 56 1.09 5.65 -8.19
CA TYR A 56 1.24 4.73 -7.07
C TYR A 56 0.84 5.43 -5.78
N GLN A 57 -0.37 5.15 -5.30
CA GLN A 57 -0.82 5.54 -3.97
C GLN A 57 -1.26 4.30 -3.19
N ARG A 58 -0.87 4.22 -1.92
CA ARG A 58 -1.38 3.16 -1.04
C ARG A 58 -2.89 3.30 -0.89
N ALA A 59 -3.60 2.18 -0.83
CA ALA A 59 -4.98 2.17 -0.40
C ALA A 59 -5.04 2.78 1.00
N VAL A 60 -5.57 3.99 1.11
CA VAL A 60 -5.89 4.59 2.41
C VAL A 60 -7.13 3.85 2.87
N SER A 61 -7.03 3.03 3.92
CA SER A 61 -8.23 2.50 4.56
C SER A 61 -8.98 3.69 5.17
N ARG A 62 -9.91 4.29 4.42
CA ARG A 62 -10.90 5.24 4.93
C ARG A 62 -12.01 4.49 5.70
N GLY A 63 -11.66 3.40 6.37
CA GLY A 63 -12.51 2.90 7.43
C GLY A 63 -12.42 3.94 8.53
N ASP A 64 -13.43 4.79 8.66
CA ASP A 64 -13.60 5.61 9.84
C ASP A 64 -13.49 4.67 11.03
N LYS A 65 -12.37 4.73 11.75
CA LYS A 65 -12.12 3.91 12.95
C LYS A 65 -12.98 4.36 14.13
N LYS A 66 -13.90 5.30 13.90
CA LYS A 66 -14.77 5.88 14.89
C LYS A 66 -16.16 5.27 14.71
N PHE A 67 -16.75 4.86 15.82
CA PHE A 67 -18.15 4.49 15.85
C PHE A 67 -19.00 5.65 15.31
N THR A 68 -19.98 5.30 14.48
CA THR A 68 -21.00 6.27 14.04
C THR A 68 -21.73 6.83 15.25
N GLU A 69 -22.41 7.95 15.08
CA GLU A 69 -23.23 8.51 16.16
C GLU A 69 -24.29 7.51 16.66
N ALA A 70 -24.91 6.76 15.74
CA ALA A 70 -25.84 5.69 16.08
C ALA A 70 -25.19 4.58 16.92
N GLN A 71 -23.97 4.15 16.56
CA GLN A 71 -23.24 3.13 17.32
C GLN A 71 -22.83 3.63 18.71
N ARG A 72 -22.45 4.91 18.84
CA ARG A 72 -22.13 5.52 20.13
C ARG A 72 -23.35 5.63 21.03
N LYS A 73 -24.50 5.99 20.46
CA LYS A 73 -25.77 6.07 21.17
C LYS A 73 -26.21 4.69 21.68
N TRP A 74 -26.13 3.67 20.80
CA TRP A 74 -26.42 2.29 21.19
C TRP A 74 -25.52 1.79 22.33
N LEU A 75 -24.21 2.07 22.26
CA LEU A 75 -23.28 1.72 23.34
C LEU A 75 -23.65 2.40 24.67
N PHE A 76 -24.03 3.67 24.64
CA PHE A 76 -24.42 4.40 25.84
C PHE A 76 -25.68 3.81 26.48
N GLU A 77 -26.70 3.50 25.67
CA GLU A 77 -27.95 2.90 26.13
C GLU A 77 -27.73 1.50 26.73
N TYR A 78 -26.88 0.68 26.11
CA TYR A 78 -26.60 -0.70 26.56
C TYR A 78 -25.98 -0.78 27.97
N TYR A 79 -25.16 0.20 28.38
CA TYR A 79 -24.52 0.21 29.71
C TYR A 79 -25.28 1.03 30.76
N GLN A 80 -26.45 1.58 30.42
CA GLN A 80 -27.32 2.30 31.35
C GLN A 80 -28.38 1.39 32.00
N GLU A 81 -28.55 0.15 31.52
CA GLU A 81 -29.28 -0.94 32.18
C GLU A 81 -28.37 -1.73 33.15
#